data_AF-A0A7S4PGX7-F1
#
_entry.id   AF-A0A7S4PGX7-F1
#
_cell.length_a   1.000
_cell.length_b   1.000
_cell.length_c   1.000
_cell.angle_alpha   90.00
_cell.angle_beta   90.00
_cell.angle_gamma   90.00
#
_symmetry.space_group_name_H-M   'P 1'
#
loop_
_entity.id
_entity.type
_entity.pdbx_description
1 polymer ?
#
loop_
_entity_poly.entity_id
_entity_poly.type
_entity_poly.pdbx_seq_one_letter_code
_entity_poly.pdbx_strand_id
1 'polypeptide(L)'
;RSSSSSPSFLSPVVAAMKKFYEQGTREAEMAADKAIGELFDDYEANLKQVDVIDWPLRLKLATDIALGMAHLHSIHPPVIHRDLKTPNIFLTQRLQEFDQDFRSPLAKVGDFGLSARMFGLTTMKVVKHR
;
A
#
# COMPACT_ATOMS: atom_id res chain seq x y z
N ARG A 1 -17.59 37.24 27.71
CA ARG A 1 -17.88 36.43 26.50
C ARG A 1 -16.93 35.24 26.53
N SER A 2 -17.51 34.07 26.78
CA SER A 2 -16.85 32.78 26.93
C SER A 2 -16.04 32.37 25.71
N SER A 3 -14.74 32.16 25.89
CA SER A 3 -13.87 31.45 24.98
C SER A 3 -14.17 29.95 25.06
N SER A 4 -14.95 29.43 24.11
CA SER A 4 -15.15 28.00 23.91
C SER A 4 -13.86 27.39 23.35
N SER A 5 -13.00 26.94 24.25
CA SER A 5 -11.90 26.03 23.96
C SER A 5 -12.45 24.76 23.30
N SER A 6 -12.06 24.52 22.05
CA SER A 6 -12.37 23.29 21.31
C SER A 6 -12.02 22.06 22.16
N PRO A 7 -12.88 21.03 22.25
CA PRO A 7 -12.54 19.83 23.00
C PRO A 7 -11.39 19.12 22.30
N SER A 8 -10.26 19.00 23.00
CA SER A 8 -9.15 18.18 22.57
C SER A 8 -9.63 16.72 22.50
N PHE A 9 -9.79 16.19 21.29
CA PHE A 9 -10.05 14.77 21.03
C PHE A 9 -8.80 13.95 21.37
N LEU A 10 -8.47 13.83 22.65
CA LEU A 10 -7.45 12.89 23.09
C LEU A 10 -7.97 11.47 22.85
N SER A 11 -7.12 10.59 22.35
CA SER A 11 -7.49 9.18 22.20
C SER A 11 -7.85 8.59 23.57
N PRO A 12 -8.72 7.57 23.62
CA PRO A 12 -9.15 6.96 24.89
C PRO A 12 -7.98 6.56 25.80
N VAL A 13 -6.90 6.03 25.22
CA VAL A 13 -5.65 5.70 25.93
C VAL A 13 -4.97 6.93 26.52
N VAL A 14 -4.84 8.01 25.76
CA VAL A 14 -4.17 9.23 26.24
C VAL A 14 -5.00 9.89 27.34
N ALA A 15 -6.33 9.86 27.24
CA ALA A 15 -7.22 10.35 28.29
C ALA A 15 -7.11 9.51 29.58
N ALA A 16 -7.06 8.18 29.46
CA ALA A 16 -6.91 7.27 30.60
C ALA A 16 -5.54 7.42 31.28
N MET A 17 -4.45 7.48 30.50
CA MET A 17 -3.10 7.72 31.01
C MET A 17 -2.98 9.07 31.70
N LYS A 18 -3.52 10.15 31.11
CA LYS A 18 -3.54 11.47 31.75
C LYS A 18 -4.27 11.44 33.09
N LYS A 19 -5.41 10.75 33.16
CA LYS A 19 -6.17 10.59 34.41
C LYS A 19 -5.39 9.80 35.47
N PHE A 20 -4.68 8.75 35.07
CA PHE A 20 -3.77 8.00 35.96
C PHE A 20 -2.67 8.90 36.52
N TYR A 21 -1.98 9.66 35.68
CA TYR A 21 -0.93 10.58 36.13
C TYR A 21 -1.43 11.70 37.05
N GLU A 22 -2.66 12.20 36.84
CA GLU A 22 -3.24 13.28 37.65
C GLU A 22 -3.79 12.80 38.99
N GLN A 23 -4.39 11.60 39.03
CA GLN A 23 -5.16 11.14 40.20
C GLN A 23 -4.44 10.05 41.00
N GLY A 24 -3.60 9.23 40.37
CA GLY A 24 -2.82 8.17 41.02
C GLY A 24 -3.63 7.11 41.76
N THR A 25 -4.93 6.95 41.46
CA THR A 25 -5.79 5.96 42.12
C THR A 25 -5.76 4.60 41.43
N ARG A 26 -6.10 3.53 42.16
CA ARG A 26 -6.21 2.17 41.60
C ARG A 26 -7.23 2.08 40.47
N GLU A 27 -8.30 2.86 40.53
CA GLU A 27 -9.32 2.91 39.48
C GLU A 27 -8.77 3.57 38.21
N ALA A 28 -7.94 4.60 38.36
CA ALA A 28 -7.30 5.27 37.23
C ALA A 28 -6.21 4.38 36.58
N GLU A 29 -5.47 3.63 37.39
CA GLU A 29 -4.50 2.62 36.94
C GLU A 29 -5.20 1.52 36.13
N MET A 30 -6.26 0.92 36.69
CA MET A 30 -7.03 -0.13 36.00
C MET A 30 -7.67 0.37 34.70
N ALA A 31 -8.10 1.63 34.66
CA ALA A 31 -8.63 2.24 33.44
C ALA A 31 -7.56 2.47 32.37
N ALA A 32 -6.33 2.83 32.77
CA ALA A 32 -5.20 2.98 31.85
C ALA A 32 -4.78 1.62 31.27
N ASP A 33 -4.63 0.59 32.11
CA ASP A 33 -4.29 -0.77 31.68
C ASP A 33 -5.33 -1.33 30.71
N LYS A 34 -6.63 -1.14 31.01
CA LYS A 34 -7.72 -1.56 30.13
C LYS A 34 -7.65 -0.85 28.77
N ALA A 35 -7.45 0.47 28.76
CA ALA A 35 -7.39 1.23 27.52
C ALA A 35 -6.19 0.83 26.66
N ILE A 36 -5.04 0.56 27.29
CA ILE A 36 -3.85 0.05 26.59
C ILE A 36 -4.13 -1.33 25.99
N GLY A 37 -4.77 -2.24 26.74
CA GLY A 37 -5.18 -3.55 26.23
C GLY A 37 -6.09 -3.45 25.02
N GLU A 38 -7.13 -2.61 25.09
CA GLU A 38 -8.05 -2.36 23.97
C GLU A 38 -7.33 -1.79 22.73
N LEU A 39 -6.36 -0.89 22.91
CA LEU A 39 -5.54 -0.38 21.81
C LEU A 39 -4.73 -1.49 21.13
N PHE A 40 -4.16 -2.41 21.91
CA PHE A 40 -3.42 -3.55 21.37
C PHE A 40 -4.34 -4.54 20.65
N ASP A 41 -5.53 -4.82 21.20
CA ASP A 41 -6.54 -5.67 20.56
C ASP A 41 -6.99 -5.08 19.22
N ASP A 42 -7.26 -3.77 19.19
CA ASP A 42 -7.59 -3.03 17.96
C ASP A 42 -6.42 -3.08 16.96
N TYR A 43 -5.19 -2.89 17.44
CA TYR A 43 -4.00 -2.97 16.59
C TYR A 43 -3.83 -4.38 16.00
N GLU A 44 -3.96 -5.43 16.78
CA GLU A 44 -3.89 -6.81 16.30
C GLU A 44 -5.03 -7.17 15.33
N ALA A 45 -6.25 -6.68 15.61
CA ALA A 45 -7.39 -6.85 14.72
C ALA A 45 -7.15 -6.16 13.37
N ASN A 46 -6.59 -4.94 13.39
CA ASN A 46 -6.22 -4.20 12.20
C ASN A 46 -5.02 -4.80 11.46
N LEU A 47 -4.06 -5.42 12.17
CA LEU A 47 -2.97 -6.18 11.55
C LEU A 47 -3.49 -7.42 10.81
N LYS A 48 -4.50 -8.09 11.36
CA LYS A 48 -5.21 -9.20 10.68
C LYS A 48 -6.06 -8.71 9.49
N GLN A 49 -6.38 -7.42 9.44
CA GLN A 49 -6.97 -6.71 8.31
C GLN A 49 -5.93 -6.04 7.39
N VAL A 50 -4.63 -6.36 7.49
CA VAL A 50 -3.72 -6.09 6.36
C VAL A 50 -4.22 -6.95 5.21
N ASP A 51 -5.12 -6.36 4.43
CA ASP A 51 -5.98 -7.07 3.52
C ASP A 51 -5.14 -7.88 2.56
N VAL A 52 -5.39 -9.17 2.59
CA VAL A 52 -4.99 -10.08 1.53
C VAL A 52 -5.58 -9.49 0.26
N ILE A 53 -4.75 -8.86 -0.59
CA ILE A 53 -5.19 -8.27 -1.86
C ILE A 53 -6.09 -9.28 -2.58
N ASP A 54 -7.34 -8.91 -2.84
CA ASP A 54 -8.30 -9.83 -3.45
C ASP A 54 -7.78 -10.36 -4.79
N TRP A 55 -8.10 -11.62 -5.11
CA TRP A 55 -7.61 -12.26 -6.33
C TRP A 55 -7.90 -11.48 -7.63
N PRO A 56 -9.10 -10.87 -7.81
CA PRO A 56 -9.36 -9.99 -8.96
C PRO A 56 -8.38 -8.81 -9.05
N LEU A 57 -8.05 -8.17 -7.92
CA LEU A 57 -7.10 -7.07 -7.91
C LEU A 57 -5.68 -7.57 -8.23
N ARG A 58 -5.27 -8.74 -7.74
CA ARG A 58 -3.98 -9.34 -8.12
C ARG A 58 -3.86 -9.60 -9.62
N LEU A 59 -4.90 -10.19 -10.22
CA LEU A 59 -4.93 -10.44 -11.66
C LEU A 59 -4.87 -9.14 -12.47
N LYS A 60 -5.56 -8.09 -12.00
CA LYS A 60 -5.50 -6.77 -12.62
C LYS A 60 -4.08 -6.19 -12.57
N LEU A 61 -3.45 -6.16 -11.39
CA LEU A 61 -2.09 -5.67 -11.24
C LEU A 61 -1.06 -6.48 -12.05
N ALA A 62 -1.20 -7.80 -12.08
CA ALA A 62 -0.36 -8.67 -12.91
C ALA A 62 -0.53 -8.37 -14.41
N THR A 63 -1.75 -8.09 -14.84
CA THR A 63 -2.06 -7.70 -16.23
C THR A 63 -1.41 -6.36 -16.57
N ASP A 64 -1.53 -5.35 -15.70
CA ASP A 64 -0.90 -4.04 -15.87
C ASP A 64 0.64 -4.17 -16.03
N ILE A 65 1.28 -4.98 -15.18
CA ILE A 65 2.73 -5.25 -15.24
C ILE A 65 3.10 -5.96 -16.55
N ALA A 66 2.34 -6.99 -16.93
CA ALA A 66 2.59 -7.76 -18.15
C ALA A 66 2.45 -6.88 -19.41
N LEU A 67 1.45 -5.99 -19.46
CA LEU A 67 1.28 -5.02 -20.54
C LEU A 67 2.46 -4.05 -20.62
N GLY A 68 2.93 -3.53 -19.48
CA GLY A 68 4.12 -2.69 -19.42
C GLY A 68 5.37 -3.39 -19.97
N MET A 69 5.61 -4.63 -19.56
CA MET A 69 6.73 -5.43 -20.06
C MET A 69 6.59 -5.78 -21.55
N ALA A 70 5.39 -6.12 -22.01
CA ALA A 70 5.13 -6.39 -23.42
C ALA A 70 5.43 -5.15 -24.28
N HIS A 71 5.07 -3.95 -23.80
CA HIS A 71 5.42 -2.71 -24.47
C HIS A 71 6.93 -2.52 -24.60
N LEU A 72 7.70 -2.68 -23.51
CA LEU A 72 9.16 -2.56 -23.56
C LEU A 72 9.81 -3.53 -24.56
N HIS A 73 9.33 -4.77 -24.58
CA HIS A 73 9.83 -5.80 -25.50
C HIS A 73 9.42 -5.57 -26.96
N SER A 74 8.37 -4.78 -27.22
CA SER A 74 7.92 -4.45 -28.57
C SER A 74 8.73 -3.34 -29.24
N ILE A 75 9.44 -2.52 -28.45
CA ILE A 75 10.30 -1.45 -28.96
C ILE A 75 11.43 -2.05 -29.81
N HIS A 76 11.89 -1.35 -30.85
CA HIS A 76 13.04 -1.79 -31.65
C HIS A 76 14.23 -0.83 -31.51
N PRO A 77 15.41 -1.33 -31.09
CA PRO A 77 15.67 -2.66 -30.52
C PRO A 77 14.91 -2.91 -29.19
N PRO A 78 14.57 -4.17 -28.84
CA PRO A 78 13.85 -4.50 -27.61
C PRO A 78 14.54 -3.95 -26.36
N VAL A 79 13.74 -3.38 -25.45
CA VAL A 79 14.22 -2.89 -24.16
C VAL A 79 14.00 -3.98 -23.11
N ILE A 80 15.07 -4.48 -22.51
CA ILE A 80 15.02 -5.45 -21.42
C ILE A 80 15.17 -4.71 -20.09
N HIS A 81 14.20 -4.86 -19.19
CA HIS A 81 14.20 -4.18 -17.88
C HIS A 81 15.36 -4.61 -16.96
N ARG A 82 15.65 -5.92 -16.94
CA ARG A 82 16.70 -6.60 -16.13
C ARG A 82 16.57 -6.53 -14.60
N ASP A 83 15.73 -5.66 -14.04
CA ASP A 83 15.49 -5.58 -12.58
C ASP A 83 14.00 -5.55 -12.23
N LEU A 84 13.22 -6.51 -12.75
CA LEU A 84 11.77 -6.57 -12.50
C LEU A 84 11.48 -7.21 -11.14
N LYS A 85 11.13 -6.39 -10.16
CA LYS A 85 10.83 -6.79 -8.76
C LYS A 85 9.81 -5.85 -8.13
N THR A 86 9.17 -6.27 -7.04
CA THR A 86 8.10 -5.50 -6.37
C THR A 86 8.47 -4.04 -6.05
N PRO A 87 9.69 -3.71 -5.55
CA PRO A 87 10.10 -2.32 -5.33
C PRO A 87 10.09 -1.43 -6.58
N ASN A 88 10.14 -2.02 -7.77
CA ASN A 88 10.18 -1.34 -9.07
C ASN A 88 8.79 -1.31 -9.73
N ILE A 89 7.74 -1.70 -8.99
CA ILE A 89 6.34 -1.60 -9.41
C ILE A 89 5.66 -0.47 -8.62
N PHE A 90 5.32 0.61 -9.31
CA PHE A 90 4.66 1.76 -8.72
C PHE A 90 3.14 1.62 -8.83
N LEU A 91 2.44 1.77 -7.71
CA LEU A 91 0.97 1.84 -7.68
C LEU A 91 0.52 3.29 -7.75
N THR A 92 -0.38 3.61 -8.67
CA THR A 92 -0.94 4.96 -8.82
C THR A 92 -2.45 4.91 -8.93
N GLN A 93 -3.13 5.92 -8.39
CA GLN A 93 -4.57 6.05 -8.51
C GLN A 93 -4.92 6.68 -9.87
N ARG A 94 -5.92 6.13 -10.56
CA ARG A 94 -6.45 6.76 -11.78
C ARG A 94 -7.43 7.87 -11.41
N LEU A 95 -7.39 8.96 -12.17
CA LEU A 95 -8.35 10.06 -12.03
C LEU A 95 -9.69 9.64 -12.62
N GLN A 96 -10.79 9.98 -11.93
CA GLN A 96 -12.17 9.65 -12.34
C GLN A 96 -12.52 10.05 -13.77
N GLU A 97 -11.95 11.15 -14.26
CA GLU A 97 -12.27 11.72 -15.56
C GLU A 97 -11.91 10.82 -16.75
N PHE A 98 -10.98 9.88 -16.56
CA PHE A 98 -10.41 9.07 -17.64
C PHE A 98 -10.73 7.57 -17.53
N ASP A 99 -11.37 7.14 -16.45
CA ASP A 99 -11.61 5.71 -16.21
C ASP A 99 -12.84 5.43 -15.36
N GLN A 100 -13.73 4.57 -15.88
CA GLN A 100 -14.91 4.11 -15.17
C GLN A 100 -14.56 3.19 -13.98
N ASP A 101 -13.35 2.60 -13.99
CA ASP A 101 -12.81 1.72 -12.95
C ASP A 101 -11.78 2.40 -12.02
N PHE A 102 -11.88 3.73 -11.84
CA PHE A 102 -10.97 4.57 -11.02
C PHE A 102 -10.76 4.11 -9.57
N ARG A 103 -11.63 3.22 -9.06
CA ARG A 103 -11.57 2.70 -7.70
C ARG A 103 -10.40 1.74 -7.48
N SER A 104 -9.81 1.19 -8.54
CA SER A 104 -8.70 0.23 -8.44
C SER A 104 -7.35 0.84 -8.86
N PRO A 105 -6.26 0.62 -8.11
CA PRO A 105 -4.95 1.18 -8.42
C PRO A 105 -4.35 0.60 -9.71
N LEU A 106 -3.62 1.42 -10.47
CA LEU A 106 -2.88 1.03 -11.67
C LEU A 106 -1.43 0.70 -11.30
N ALA A 107 -0.93 -0.46 -11.75
CA ALA A 107 0.50 -0.78 -11.63
C ALA A 107 1.30 -0.21 -12.81
N LYS A 108 2.47 0.36 -12.53
CA LYS A 108 3.42 0.85 -13.53
C LYS A 108 4.80 0.30 -13.25
N VAL A 109 5.46 -0.22 -14.29
CA VAL A 109 6.86 -0.65 -14.21
C VAL A 109 7.75 0.59 -14.24
N GLY A 110 8.70 0.68 -13.32
CA GLY A 110 9.68 1.76 -13.28
C GLY A 110 11.05 1.28 -12.80
N ASP A 111 11.95 2.22 -12.53
CA ASP A 111 13.39 1.97 -12.30
C ASP A 111 14.09 1.25 -13.47
N PHE A 112 14.35 2.03 -14.52
CA PHE A 112 15.05 1.59 -15.73
C PHE A 112 16.58 1.72 -15.62
N GLY A 113 17.14 1.92 -14.42
CA GLY A 113 18.58 2.16 -14.24
C GLY A 113 19.47 1.03 -14.76
N LEU A 114 18.95 -0.19 -14.74
CA LEU A 114 19.59 -1.38 -15.32
C LEU A 114 19.00 -1.79 -16.66
N SER A 115 18.15 -1.00 -17.32
CA SER A 115 17.58 -1.40 -18.61
C SER A 115 18.62 -1.36 -19.73
N ALA A 116 18.48 -2.26 -20.71
CA ALA A 116 19.36 -2.29 -21.89
C ALA A 116 18.58 -2.56 -23.16
N ARG A 117 19.05 -1.94 -24.26
CA ARG A 117 18.61 -2.26 -25.61
C ARG A 117 19.33 -3.51 -26.09
N MET A 118 18.57 -4.48 -26.59
CA MET A 118 19.12 -5.72 -27.14
C MET A 118 19.43 -5.55 -28.63
N PHE A 119 20.71 -5.44 -28.97
CA PHE A 119 21.18 -5.32 -30.36
C PHE A 119 21.56 -6.70 -30.92
N GLY A 120 20.93 -7.14 -32.02
CA GLY A 120 21.20 -8.42 -32.70
C GLY A 120 19.95 -9.03 -33.36
N LEU A 121 20.11 -10.07 -34.20
CA LEU A 121 19.05 -10.78 -34.95
C LEU A 121 18.04 -11.57 -34.08
N THR A 122 18.12 -11.48 -32.75
CA THR A 122 17.25 -12.22 -31.84
C THR A 122 15.94 -11.48 -31.60
N THR A 123 14.88 -11.93 -32.28
CA THR A 123 13.50 -11.61 -31.86
C THR A 123 13.26 -12.23 -30.48
N MET A 124 12.78 -11.46 -29.50
CA MET A 124 12.33 -12.04 -28.23
C MET A 124 11.12 -12.94 -28.46
N LYS A 125 11.29 -14.26 -28.35
CA LYS A 125 10.19 -15.22 -28.38
C LYS A 125 9.70 -15.45 -26.96
N VAL A 126 8.41 -15.18 -26.71
CA VAL A 126 7.75 -15.60 -25.47
C VAL A 126 7.67 -17.12 -25.49
N VAL A 127 8.46 -17.79 -24.66
CA VAL A 127 8.42 -19.25 -24.51
C VAL A 127 7.21 -19.60 -23.65
N LYS A 128 6.14 -20.14 -24.27
CA LYS A 128 5.03 -20.74 -23.52
C LYS A 128 5.42 -22.16 -23.12
N HIS A 129 5.60 -22.42 -21.84
CA HIS A 129 5.59 -23.79 -21.33
C HIS A 129 4.17 -24.34 -21.40
N ARG A 130 4.01 -25.53 -21.99
CA ARG A 130 2.75 -26.30 -22.04
C ARG A 130 2.52 -27.01 -20.73
#